data_AF-A0A2J7RQC5-F1
#
_entry.id   AF-A0A2J7RQC5-F1
#
_cell.length_a   1.000
_cell.length_b   1.000
_cell.length_c   1.000
_cell.angle_alpha   90.00
_cell.angle_beta   90.00
_cell.angle_gamma   90.00
#
_symmetry.space_group_name_H-M   'P 1'
#
loop_
_entity.id
_entity.type
_entity.pdbx_description
1 polymer ?
#
loop_
_entity_poly.entity_id
_entity_poly.type
_entity_poly.pdbx_seq_one_letter_code
_entity_poly.pdbx_strand_id
1 'polypeptide(L)'
;MFKILAAILHLGNVTIRDAVTEGDGNGGDSEGSAIAANDKNLLILAELLRLDANEMRSWLCHRKIVSMREVFFKPMTVTEAVGARDALAKHIYAELFSWIVTVVNKALESSGTSQRFIGVLDIYGFETFEINSFEQFCINYANEKLQQQFNQHVFKLEQEEYLKEEIEWKFIDFYDNQPCIDLIETKLGILD
;
A
#
# COMPACT_ATOMS: atom_id res chain seq x y z
N MET A 1 -15.29 9.24 -8.91
CA MET A 1 -14.05 9.75 -8.29
C MET A 1 -14.33 10.61 -7.05
N PHE A 2 -14.78 11.87 -7.16
CA PHE A 2 -14.92 12.76 -6.00
C PHE A 2 -15.83 12.23 -4.87
N LYS A 3 -16.92 11.53 -5.21
CA LYS A 3 -17.77 10.86 -4.20
C LYS A 3 -17.01 9.81 -3.39
N ILE A 4 -16.09 9.07 -4.02
CA ILE A 4 -15.27 8.05 -3.36
C ILE A 4 -14.23 8.72 -2.45
N LEU A 5 -13.58 9.80 -2.92
CA LEU A 5 -12.65 10.56 -2.09
C LEU A 5 -13.35 11.19 -0.87
N ALA A 6 -14.53 11.78 -1.05
CA ALA A 6 -15.33 12.30 0.05
C ALA A 6 -15.73 11.18 1.02
N ALA A 7 -16.11 10.01 0.52
CA ALA A 7 -16.41 8.85 1.35
C ALA A 7 -15.21 8.41 2.20
N ILE A 8 -13.99 8.36 1.63
CA ILE A 8 -12.76 8.06 2.38
C ILE A 8 -12.53 9.07 3.52
N LEU A 9 -12.73 10.36 3.26
CA LEU A 9 -12.59 11.40 4.29
C LEU A 9 -13.61 11.24 5.42
N HIS A 10 -14.87 10.94 5.09
CA HIS A 10 -15.88 10.64 6.10
C HIS A 10 -15.57 9.36 6.87
N LEU A 11 -15.10 8.30 6.20
CA LEU A 11 -14.67 7.06 6.84
C LEU A 11 -13.60 7.31 7.91
N GLY A 12 -12.58 8.13 7.62
CA GLY A 12 -11.54 8.50 8.59
C GLY A 12 -12.06 9.24 9.83
N ASN A 13 -13.21 9.92 9.72
CA ASN A 13 -13.83 10.68 10.80
C ASN A 13 -14.96 9.92 11.54
N VAL A 14 -15.22 8.65 11.20
CA VAL A 14 -16.16 7.81 11.96
C VAL A 14 -15.59 7.57 13.35
N THR A 15 -16.40 7.88 14.38
CA THR A 15 -15.98 7.75 15.78
C THR A 15 -16.30 6.35 16.31
N ILE A 16 -15.25 5.57 16.57
CA ILE A 16 -15.34 4.24 17.19
C ILE A 16 -14.98 4.38 18.67
N ARG A 17 -15.80 3.81 19.55
CA ARG A 17 -15.61 3.84 21.01
C ARG A 17 -15.78 2.45 21.59
N ASP A 18 -15.36 2.26 22.84
CA ASP A 18 -15.67 1.04 23.57
C ASP A 18 -17.17 0.80 23.62
N ALA A 19 -17.57 -0.46 23.42
CA ALA A 19 -18.95 -0.84 23.66
C ALA A 19 -19.23 -0.73 25.15
N VAL A 20 -20.26 0.05 25.51
CA VAL A 20 -20.73 0.13 26.90
C VAL A 20 -21.49 -1.16 27.21
N THR A 21 -20.91 -2.02 28.02
CA THR A 21 -21.61 -3.16 28.63
C THR A 21 -22.45 -2.64 29.80
N GLU A 22 -23.77 -2.73 29.70
CA GLU A 22 -24.65 -2.58 30.86
C GLU A 22 -24.38 -3.76 31.81
N GLY A 23 -23.47 -3.60 32.77
CA GLY A 23 -23.26 -4.61 33.81
C GLY A 23 -21.95 -4.57 34.60
N ASP A 24 -20.84 -4.07 34.04
CA ASP A 24 -19.55 -4.07 34.75
C ASP A 24 -19.10 -2.64 35.07
N GLY A 25 -19.39 -2.23 36.31
CA GLY A 25 -18.88 -1.00 36.93
C GLY A 25 -17.39 -1.06 37.29
N ASN A 26 -16.60 -1.91 36.63
CA ASN A 26 -15.16 -1.97 36.76
C ASN A 26 -14.55 -1.59 35.41
N GLY A 27 -13.71 -0.55 35.40
CA GLY A 27 -12.98 -0.08 34.22
C GLY A 27 -11.91 -1.05 33.73
N GLY A 28 -12.34 -2.23 33.26
CA GLY A 28 -11.54 -3.17 32.49
C GLY A 28 -11.69 -2.94 30.99
N ASP A 29 -10.67 -3.31 30.22
CA ASP A 29 -10.63 -3.21 28.76
C ASP A 29 -11.89 -3.84 28.13
N SER A 30 -12.69 -3.04 27.43
CA SER A 30 -13.87 -3.55 26.72
C SER A 30 -13.45 -4.46 25.58
N GLU A 31 -13.99 -5.68 25.54
CA GLU A 31 -13.69 -6.65 24.47
C GLU A 31 -14.35 -6.29 23.12
N GLY A 32 -15.12 -5.19 23.06
CA GLY A 32 -15.87 -4.80 21.87
C GLY A 32 -15.90 -3.30 21.63
N SER A 33 -16.18 -2.92 20.39
CA SER A 33 -16.31 -1.53 19.96
C SER A 33 -17.71 -1.26 19.41
N ALA A 34 -18.08 0.02 19.43
CA ALA A 34 -19.34 0.50 18.90
C ALA A 34 -19.17 1.86 18.22
N ILE A 35 -20.05 2.13 17.25
CA ILE A 35 -20.20 3.42 16.60
C ILE A 35 -21.62 3.92 16.91
N ALA A 36 -21.76 5.20 17.24
CA ALA A 36 -23.07 5.77 17.58
C ALA A 36 -24.06 5.67 16.41
N ALA A 37 -25.34 5.43 16.71
CA ALA A 37 -26.38 5.34 15.68
C ALA A 37 -26.52 6.64 14.85
N ASN A 38 -26.23 7.78 15.48
CA ASN A 38 -26.27 9.12 14.88
C ASN A 38 -24.89 9.64 14.45
N ASP A 39 -23.87 8.77 14.30
CA ASP A 39 -22.58 9.19 13.76
C ASP A 39 -22.77 9.77 12.35
N LYS A 40 -22.59 11.09 12.23
CA LYS A 40 -22.87 11.83 11.01
C LYS A 40 -21.97 11.38 9.86
N ASN A 41 -20.72 11.04 10.14
CA ASN A 41 -19.76 10.65 9.11
C ASN A 41 -20.11 9.28 8.54
N LEU A 42 -20.52 8.34 9.39
CA LEU A 42 -21.01 7.03 8.95
C LEU A 42 -22.25 7.16 8.05
N LEU A 43 -23.20 8.03 8.42
CA LEU A 43 -24.41 8.25 7.62
C LEU A 43 -24.10 8.86 6.25
N ILE A 44 -23.22 9.88 6.19
CA ILE A 44 -22.81 10.49 4.93
C ILE A 44 -22.00 9.49 4.08
N LEU A 45 -21.11 8.72 4.69
CA LEU A 45 -20.36 7.65 4.03
C LEU A 45 -21.31 6.64 3.37
N ALA A 46 -22.30 6.15 4.12
CA ALA A 46 -23.30 5.21 3.63
C ALA A 46 -24.11 5.79 2.46
N GLU A 47 -24.49 7.07 2.52
CA GLU A 47 -25.18 7.76 1.43
C GLU A 47 -24.30 7.88 0.17
N LEU A 48 -23.03 8.29 0.33
CA LEU A 48 -22.09 8.47 -0.78
C LEU A 48 -21.80 7.16 -1.52
N LEU A 49 -21.68 6.06 -0.78
CA LEU A 49 -21.39 4.72 -1.32
C LEU A 49 -22.66 3.90 -1.61
N ARG A 50 -23.85 4.41 -1.23
CA ARG A 50 -25.15 3.73 -1.37
C ARG A 50 -25.18 2.37 -0.65
N LEU A 51 -24.71 2.37 0.59
CA LEU A 51 -24.67 1.18 1.46
C LEU A 51 -25.63 1.35 2.63
N ASP A 52 -26.01 0.24 3.27
CA ASP A 52 -26.78 0.30 4.50
C ASP A 52 -25.89 0.73 5.67
N ALA A 53 -26.29 1.79 6.37
CA ALA A 53 -25.51 2.34 7.48
C ALA A 53 -25.43 1.39 8.68
N ASN A 54 -26.44 0.55 8.92
CA ASN A 54 -26.44 -0.40 10.03
C ASN A 54 -25.54 -1.60 9.74
N GLU A 55 -25.54 -2.11 8.50
CA GLU A 55 -24.61 -3.14 8.07
C GLU A 55 -23.17 -2.65 8.16
N MET A 56 -22.88 -1.46 7.63
CA MET A 56 -21.56 -0.87 7.71
C MET A 56 -21.11 -0.67 9.17
N ARG A 57 -22.01 -0.22 10.04
CA ARG A 57 -21.76 -0.12 11.48
C ARG A 57 -21.34 -1.45 12.08
N SER A 58 -22.10 -2.50 11.78
CA SER A 58 -21.85 -3.85 12.30
C SER A 58 -20.48 -4.36 11.87
N TRP A 59 -20.18 -4.28 10.56
CA TRP A 59 -18.94 -4.80 9.99
C TRP A 59 -17.69 -3.99 10.33
N LEU A 60 -17.82 -2.70 10.65
CA LEU A 60 -16.70 -1.91 11.18
C LEU A 60 -16.33 -2.29 12.62
N CYS A 61 -17.23 -2.92 13.37
CA CYS A 61 -17.02 -3.30 14.77
C CYS A 61 -16.93 -4.82 15.00
N HIS A 62 -17.16 -5.65 13.97
CA HIS A 62 -17.12 -7.11 14.07
C HIS A 62 -16.34 -7.72 12.91
N ARG A 63 -15.65 -8.83 13.16
CA ARG A 63 -15.06 -9.68 12.12
C ARG A 63 -15.82 -10.98 11.97
N LYS A 64 -15.97 -11.42 10.72
CA LYS A 64 -16.46 -12.75 10.38
C LYS A 64 -15.32 -13.75 10.48
N ILE A 65 -15.52 -14.83 11.23
CA ILE A 65 -14.59 -15.95 11.27
C ILE A 65 -15.32 -17.17 10.69
N VAL A 66 -14.72 -17.74 9.65
CA VAL A 66 -15.23 -18.93 8.97
C VAL A 66 -14.33 -20.10 9.33
N SER A 67 -14.88 -21.08 10.02
CA SER A 67 -14.23 -22.34 10.34
C SER A 67 -14.86 -23.46 9.51
N MET A 68 -14.24 -24.65 9.47
CA MET A 68 -14.76 -25.77 8.67
C MET A 68 -16.22 -26.18 9.01
N ARG A 69 -16.67 -25.90 10.24
CA ARG A 69 -17.98 -26.31 10.75
C ARG A 69 -18.97 -25.16 10.91
N GLU A 70 -18.49 -23.94 11.11
CA GLU A 70 -19.29 -22.83 11.65
C GLU A 70 -18.80 -21.47 11.16
N VAL A 71 -19.74 -20.52 11.11
CA VAL A 71 -19.47 -19.10 10.86
C VAL A 71 -19.88 -18.33 12.10
N PHE A 72 -18.95 -17.60 12.71
CA PHE A 72 -19.22 -16.77 13.88
C PHE A 72 -18.75 -15.33 13.69
N PHE A 73 -19.42 -14.41 14.38
CA PHE A 73 -19.10 -12.98 14.39
C PHE A 73 -18.46 -12.64 15.73
N LYS A 74 -17.23 -12.14 15.70
CA LYS A 74 -16.50 -11.74 16.89
C LYS A 74 -16.41 -10.21 16.94
N PRO A 75 -16.80 -9.56 18.04
CA PRO A 75 -16.52 -8.14 18.26
C PRO A 75 -15.03 -7.82 18.12
N MET A 76 -14.73 -6.62 17.67
CA MET A 76 -13.38 -6.08 17.60
C MET A 76 -13.20 -5.04 18.69
N THR A 77 -12.04 -5.03 19.32
CA THR A 77 -11.60 -3.92 20.18
C THR A 77 -11.55 -2.61 19.38
N VAL A 78 -11.53 -1.46 20.05
CA VAL A 78 -11.41 -0.15 19.37
C VAL A 78 -10.16 -0.10 18.48
N THR A 79 -9.02 -0.58 18.97
CA THR A 79 -7.77 -0.62 18.21
C THR A 79 -7.87 -1.49 16.96
N GLU A 80 -8.44 -2.70 17.06
CA GLU A 80 -8.66 -3.58 15.91
C GLU A 80 -9.63 -2.93 14.88
N ALA A 81 -10.71 -2.31 15.37
CA ALA A 81 -11.72 -1.68 14.52
C ALA A 81 -11.19 -0.42 13.80
N VAL A 82 -10.39 0.41 14.48
CA VAL A 82 -9.70 1.55 13.85
C VAL A 82 -8.69 1.08 12.81
N GLY A 83 -7.90 0.06 13.13
CA GLY A 83 -6.97 -0.55 12.17
C GLY A 83 -7.69 -1.08 10.92
N ALA A 84 -8.81 -1.78 11.10
CA ALA A 84 -9.64 -2.28 10.00
C ALA A 84 -10.27 -1.17 9.16
N ARG A 85 -10.77 -0.10 9.81
CA ARG A 85 -11.31 1.10 9.14
C ARG A 85 -10.25 1.77 8.26
N ASP A 86 -9.05 1.94 8.77
CA ASP A 86 -7.95 2.59 8.04
C ASP A 86 -7.43 1.68 6.92
N ALA A 87 -7.39 0.37 7.14
CA ALA A 87 -7.09 -0.61 6.07
C ALA A 87 -8.13 -0.55 4.94
N LEU A 88 -9.42 -0.44 5.26
CA LEU A 88 -10.48 -0.25 4.28
C LEU A 88 -10.30 1.06 3.51
N ALA A 89 -9.99 2.16 4.19
CA ALA A 89 -9.73 3.45 3.55
C ALA A 89 -8.56 3.37 2.56
N LYS A 90 -7.44 2.77 2.97
CA LYS A 90 -6.27 2.52 2.11
C LYS A 90 -6.63 1.66 0.90
N HIS A 91 -7.41 0.60 1.09
CA HIS A 91 -7.83 -0.28 0.00
C HIS A 91 -8.73 0.44 -1.02
N ILE A 92 -9.74 1.18 -0.57
CA ILE A 92 -10.61 1.96 -1.46
C ILE A 92 -9.79 2.98 -2.27
N TYR A 93 -8.83 3.65 -1.64
CA TYR A 93 -7.95 4.59 -2.33
C TYR A 93 -7.06 3.89 -3.36
N ALA A 94 -6.46 2.74 -3.02
CA ALA A 94 -5.64 1.96 -3.93
C ALA A 94 -6.42 1.51 -5.17
N GLU A 95 -7.65 1.01 -5.00
CA GLU A 95 -8.54 0.64 -6.10
C GLU A 95 -8.93 1.84 -6.96
N LEU A 96 -9.21 2.99 -6.34
CA LEU A 96 -9.50 4.23 -7.08
C LEU A 96 -8.28 4.67 -7.91
N PHE A 97 -7.09 4.63 -7.33
CA PHE A 97 -5.85 5.00 -8.02
C PHE A 97 -5.60 4.07 -9.22
N SER A 98 -5.69 2.75 -9.02
CA SER A 98 -5.56 1.74 -10.08
C SER A 98 -6.58 1.95 -11.21
N TRP A 99 -7.84 2.26 -10.86
CA TRP A 99 -8.87 2.57 -11.84
C TRP A 99 -8.53 3.84 -12.65
N ILE A 100 -8.02 4.90 -12.01
CA ILE A 100 -7.60 6.12 -12.72
C ILE A 100 -6.49 5.80 -13.72
N VAL A 101 -5.46 5.04 -13.31
CA VAL A 101 -4.36 4.62 -14.20
C VAL A 101 -4.90 3.83 -15.39
N THR A 102 -5.83 2.90 -15.15
CA THR A 102 -6.46 2.11 -16.22
C THR A 102 -7.22 2.99 -17.22
N VAL A 103 -8.00 3.96 -16.73
CA VAL A 103 -8.75 4.89 -17.58
C VAL A 103 -7.82 5.77 -18.40
N VAL A 104 -6.75 6.30 -17.79
CA VAL A 104 -5.75 7.11 -18.50
C VAL A 104 -5.03 6.29 -19.56
N ASN A 105 -4.57 5.08 -19.24
CA ASN A 105 -3.92 4.19 -20.19
C ASN A 105 -4.82 3.89 -21.38
N LYS A 106 -6.09 3.56 -21.13
CA LYS A 106 -7.08 3.31 -22.19
C LYS A 106 -7.33 4.53 -23.08
N ALA A 107 -7.32 5.73 -22.51
CA ALA A 107 -7.47 6.96 -23.28
C ALA A 107 -6.24 7.28 -24.15
N LEU A 108 -5.07 6.76 -23.78
CA LEU A 108 -3.81 6.92 -24.50
C LEU A 108 -3.50 5.76 -25.48
N GLU A 109 -4.34 4.72 -25.52
CA GLU A 109 -4.17 3.59 -26.44
C GLU A 109 -4.18 4.08 -27.90
N SER A 110 -3.14 3.73 -28.66
CA SER A 110 -3.04 4.01 -30.08
C SER A 110 -3.54 2.83 -30.92
N SER A 111 -4.26 3.10 -32.01
CA SER A 111 -4.82 2.07 -32.90
C SER A 111 -3.80 1.29 -33.75
N GLY A 112 -2.51 1.58 -33.65
CA GLY A 112 -1.42 0.90 -34.37
C GLY A 112 -0.46 0.19 -33.42
N THR A 113 0.26 -0.82 -33.92
CA THR A 113 1.34 -1.45 -33.17
C THR A 113 2.56 -0.53 -33.16
N SER A 114 2.85 0.10 -32.03
CA SER A 114 4.09 0.85 -31.88
C SER A 114 5.29 -0.10 -31.87
N GLN A 115 6.21 0.04 -32.82
CA GLN A 115 7.42 -0.79 -32.86
C GLN A 115 8.56 -0.25 -31.98
N ARG A 116 8.43 0.98 -31.44
CA ARG A 116 9.48 1.64 -30.64
C ARG A 116 8.83 2.54 -29.60
N PHE A 117 9.41 2.63 -28.40
CA PHE A 117 8.96 3.54 -27.36
C PHE A 117 10.15 4.15 -26.62
N ILE A 118 9.91 5.30 -26.00
CA ILE A 118 10.84 5.93 -25.06
C ILE A 118 10.17 5.85 -23.69
N GLY A 119 10.77 5.10 -22.77
CA GLY A 119 10.32 5.02 -21.38
C GLY A 119 10.90 6.18 -20.58
N VAL A 120 10.05 6.90 -19.87
CA VAL A 120 10.46 7.88 -18.86
C VAL A 120 10.18 7.27 -17.50
N LEU A 121 11.21 7.11 -16.68
CA LEU A 121 11.11 6.58 -15.33
C LEU A 121 11.19 7.73 -14.33
N ASP A 122 10.16 7.86 -13.50
CA ASP A 122 10.08 8.82 -12.42
C ASP A 122 9.57 8.08 -11.17
N ILE A 123 10.45 7.90 -10.19
CA ILE A 123 10.16 7.21 -8.93
C ILE A 123 10.77 7.99 -7.77
N TYR A 124 10.33 7.68 -6.54
CA TYR A 124 10.92 8.26 -5.33
C TYR A 124 12.43 7.97 -5.25
N GLY A 125 13.21 9.01 -4.91
CA GLY A 125 14.64 8.86 -4.61
C GLY A 125 14.88 8.22 -3.25
N PHE A 126 16.14 7.97 -2.92
CA PHE A 126 16.51 7.41 -1.62
C PHE A 126 16.07 8.32 -0.47
N GLU A 127 15.44 7.76 0.57
CA GLU A 127 14.90 8.49 1.71
C GLU A 127 15.43 7.95 3.04
N THR A 128 15.70 8.86 3.98
CA THR A 128 16.03 8.52 5.37
C THR A 128 15.53 9.59 6.31
N PHE A 129 14.74 9.18 7.30
CA PHE A 129 14.17 10.05 8.34
C PHE A 129 14.61 9.57 9.73
N GLU A 130 14.23 10.30 10.78
CA GLU A 130 14.46 9.85 12.18
C GLU A 130 13.72 8.53 12.49
N ILE A 131 12.53 8.34 11.91
CA ILE A 131 11.74 7.12 12.01
C ILE A 131 11.49 6.61 10.59
N ASN A 132 12.05 5.44 10.27
CA ASN A 132 11.85 4.76 8.99
C ASN A 132 10.98 3.53 9.20
N SER A 133 10.10 3.26 8.24
CA SER A 133 9.16 2.14 8.25
C SER A 133 9.34 1.30 6.98
N PHE A 134 8.44 0.35 6.78
CA PHE A 134 8.36 -0.49 5.59
C PHE A 134 8.35 0.33 4.29
N GLU A 135 7.73 1.52 4.31
CA GLU A 135 7.66 2.44 3.18
C GLU A 135 9.06 2.86 2.68
N GLN A 136 9.92 3.37 3.58
CA GLN A 136 11.29 3.77 3.22
C GLN A 136 12.13 2.56 2.80
N PHE A 137 11.92 1.41 3.43
CA PHE A 137 12.59 0.18 3.02
C PHE A 137 12.27 -0.19 1.56
N CYS A 138 11.00 -0.18 1.17
CA CYS A 138 10.60 -0.44 -0.21
C CYS A 138 11.15 0.61 -1.21
N ILE A 139 11.14 1.89 -0.84
CA ILE A 139 11.69 2.98 -1.66
C ILE A 139 13.20 2.79 -1.88
N ASN A 140 13.94 2.58 -0.80
CA ASN A 140 15.40 2.43 -0.86
C ASN A 140 15.81 1.14 -1.58
N TYR A 141 15.06 0.05 -1.38
CA TYR A 141 15.26 -1.18 -2.13
C TYR A 141 15.05 -1.00 -3.64
N ALA A 142 14.02 -0.26 -4.06
CA ALA A 142 13.84 0.07 -5.47
C ALA A 142 15.00 0.90 -6.03
N ASN A 143 15.55 1.83 -5.24
CA ASN A 143 16.74 2.59 -5.62
C ASN A 143 17.98 1.70 -5.76
N GLU A 144 18.19 0.72 -4.88
CA GLU A 144 19.27 -0.27 -5.03
C GLU A 144 19.16 -1.05 -6.35
N LYS A 145 17.94 -1.45 -6.73
CA LYS A 145 17.71 -2.09 -8.05
C LYS A 145 18.02 -1.18 -9.23
N LEU A 146 17.69 0.11 -9.15
CA LEU A 146 18.05 1.08 -10.18
C LEU A 146 19.56 1.29 -10.26
N GLN A 147 20.24 1.38 -9.10
CA GLN A 147 21.69 1.51 -9.06
C GLN A 147 22.38 0.28 -9.66
N GLN A 148 21.86 -0.92 -9.39
CA GLN A 148 22.37 -2.15 -9.99
C GLN A 148 22.22 -2.14 -11.51
N GLN A 149 21.06 -1.74 -12.03
CA GLN A 149 20.84 -1.61 -13.48
C GLN A 149 21.77 -0.56 -14.10
N PHE A 150 21.93 0.60 -13.45
CA PHE A 150 22.85 1.65 -13.90
C PHE A 150 24.28 1.13 -13.99
N ASN A 151 24.77 0.53 -12.92
CA ASN A 151 26.09 -0.08 -12.86
C ASN A 151 26.28 -1.06 -14.03
N GLN A 152 25.41 -2.06 -14.15
CA GLN A 152 25.51 -3.07 -15.22
C GLN A 152 25.49 -2.46 -16.63
N HIS A 153 24.65 -1.44 -16.87
CA HIS A 153 24.53 -0.82 -18.18
C HIS A 153 25.75 0.03 -18.54
N VAL A 154 26.22 0.87 -17.61
CA VAL A 154 27.41 1.70 -17.81
C VAL A 154 28.64 0.82 -18.05
N PHE A 155 28.86 -0.23 -17.25
CA PHE A 155 30.01 -1.13 -17.46
C PHE A 155 29.98 -1.81 -18.81
N LYS A 156 28.79 -2.25 -19.25
CA LYS A 156 28.67 -2.89 -20.55
C LYS A 156 28.98 -1.92 -21.68
N LEU A 157 28.45 -0.70 -21.63
CA LEU A 157 28.71 0.32 -22.66
C LEU A 157 30.18 0.75 -22.69
N GLU A 158 30.81 0.95 -21.53
CA GLU A 158 32.23 1.26 -21.45
C GLU A 158 33.08 0.12 -22.03
N GLN A 159 32.79 -1.13 -21.65
CA GLN A 159 33.50 -2.28 -22.19
C GLN A 159 33.37 -2.38 -23.72
N GLU A 160 32.18 -2.13 -24.27
CA GLU A 160 31.93 -2.14 -25.71
C GLU A 160 32.73 -1.05 -26.45
N GLU A 161 32.85 0.16 -25.90
CA GLU A 161 33.62 1.24 -26.53
C GLU A 161 35.14 0.97 -26.49
N TYR A 162 35.67 0.45 -25.37
CA TYR A 162 37.08 0.09 -25.28
C TYR A 162 37.46 -1.00 -26.30
N LEU A 163 36.62 -2.01 -26.47
CA LEU A 163 36.81 -3.06 -27.47
C LEU A 163 36.80 -2.50 -28.90
N LYS A 164 35.91 -1.54 -29.17
CA LYS A 164 35.79 -0.88 -30.47
C LYS A 164 36.99 0.03 -30.80
N GLU A 165 37.60 0.64 -29.78
CA GLU A 165 38.80 1.47 -29.93
C GLU A 165 40.11 0.66 -29.86
N GLU A 166 40.04 -0.68 -29.74
CA GLU A 166 41.20 -1.58 -29.59
C GLU A 166 42.08 -1.20 -28.38
N ILE A 167 41.48 -0.62 -27.34
CA ILE A 167 42.15 -0.24 -26.10
C ILE A 167 42.05 -1.40 -25.10
N GLU A 168 43.16 -1.74 -24.46
CA GLU A 168 43.18 -2.75 -23.39
C GLU A 168 42.25 -2.33 -22.25
N TRP A 169 41.22 -3.15 -21.99
CA TRP A 169 40.30 -2.93 -20.90
C TRP A 169 41.03 -2.98 -19.56
N LYS A 170 41.04 -1.86 -18.84
CA LYS A 170 41.44 -1.82 -17.43
C LYS A 170 40.17 -1.80 -16.60
N PHE A 171 40.02 -2.79 -15.72
CA PHE A 171 38.91 -2.82 -14.78
C PHE A 171 38.86 -1.53 -13.98
N ILE A 172 37.78 -0.77 -14.17
CA ILE A 172 37.43 0.34 -13.30
C ILE A 172 36.72 -0.28 -12.09
N ASP A 173 37.29 -0.06 -10.91
CA ASP A 173 36.71 -0.54 -9.66
C ASP A 173 35.46 0.28 -9.32
N PHE A 174 34.39 -0.40 -8.93
CA PHE A 174 33.15 0.24 -8.54
C PHE A 174 32.51 -0.50 -7.37
N TYR A 175 31.60 0.19 -6.68
CA TYR A 175 30.88 -0.40 -5.59
C TYR A 175 29.75 -1.31 -6.11
N ASP A 176 29.96 -2.62 -6.02
CA ASP A 176 28.92 -3.61 -6.30
C ASP A 176 27.92 -3.69 -5.14
N ASN A 177 26.66 -3.34 -5.43
CA ASN A 177 25.57 -3.35 -4.48
C ASN A 177 24.80 -4.68 -4.45
N GLN A 178 25.21 -5.69 -5.21
CA GLN A 178 24.62 -7.03 -5.20
C GLN A 178 24.47 -7.62 -3.78
N PRO A 179 25.45 -7.50 -2.85
CA PRO A 179 25.30 -8.03 -1.50
C PRO A 179 24.14 -7.39 -0.71
N CYS A 180 23.86 -6.10 -0.95
CA CYS A 180 22.74 -5.41 -0.33
C CYS A 180 21.41 -5.93 -0.87
N ILE A 181 21.31 -6.10 -2.19
CA ILE A 181 20.13 -6.67 -2.85
C ILE A 181 19.89 -8.11 -2.39
N ASP A 182 20.95 -8.92 -2.32
CA ASP A 182 20.85 -10.31 -1.91
C ASP A 182 20.29 -10.45 -0.50
N LEU A 183 20.75 -9.61 0.43
CA LEU A 183 20.22 -9.56 1.79
C LEU A 183 18.71 -9.28 1.82
N ILE A 184 18.18 -8.53 0.85
CA ILE A 184 16.78 -8.11 0.82
C ILE A 184 15.88 -9.17 0.14
N GLU A 185 16.21 -9.60 -1.07
CA GLU A 185 15.28 -10.35 -1.94
C GLU A 185 15.56 -11.85 -2.09
N THR A 186 16.74 -12.33 -1.68
CA THR A 186 17.06 -13.75 -1.87
C THR A 186 16.35 -14.63 -0.84
N LYS A 187 16.37 -15.95 -1.07
CA LYS A 187 15.85 -16.92 -0.12
C LYS A 187 16.62 -16.80 1.20
N LEU A 188 15.91 -16.74 2.34
CA LEU A 188 16.45 -16.36 3.66
C LEU A 188 16.84 -14.88 3.80
N GLY A 189 16.40 -14.03 2.86
CA GLY A 189 16.52 -12.58 2.92
C GLY A 189 15.42 -11.93 3.76
N ILE A 190 15.45 -10.60 3.86
CA ILE A 190 14.53 -9.84 4.72
C ILE A 190 13.06 -9.99 4.28
N LEU A 191 12.80 -10.17 2.97
CA LEU A 191 11.44 -10.26 2.41
C LEU A 191 10.89 -11.69 2.28
N ASP A 192 11.66 -12.73 2.64
CA ASP A 192 11.23 -14.15 2.63
C ASP A 192 10.39 -14.49 3.88
#